data_AF-A0A2S9GHN0-F1
#
_entry.id   AF-A0A2S9GHN0-F1
#
_cell.length_a   1.000
_cell.length_b   1.000
_cell.length_c   1.000
_cell.angle_alpha   90.00
_cell.angle_beta   90.00
_cell.angle_gamma   90.00
#
_symmetry.space_group_name_H-M   'P 1'
#
loop_
_entity.id
_entity.type
_entity.pdbx_description
1 polymer ?
#
loop_
_entity_poly.entity_id
_entity_poly.type
_entity_poly.pdbx_seq_one_letter_code
_entity_poly.pdbx_strand_id
1 'polypeptide(L)'
;RAGIWLRWAAVHGVPRTFLTMRARRGEPLAGLMLGRGDRLSLSEQIRDTGPLMRTPVVWVSADYEVCRTVLRDNDFGVADPSETG
;
A
#
# COMPACT_ATOMS: atom_id res chain seq x y z
N ARG A 1 12.58 -14.03 26.42
CA ARG A 1 11.11 -13.92 26.26
C ARG A 1 10.68 -12.50 25.86
N ALA A 2 11.10 -11.43 26.55
CA ALA A 2 10.80 -10.04 26.17
C ALA A 2 11.27 -9.64 24.76
N GLY A 3 12.45 -10.08 24.31
CA GLY A 3 12.97 -9.77 22.97
C GLY A 3 12.13 -10.31 21.79
N ILE A 4 11.46 -11.46 21.98
CA ILE A 4 10.57 -12.03 20.95
C ILE A 4 9.30 -11.18 20.82
N TRP A 5 8.72 -10.77 21.95
CA TRP A 5 7.55 -9.88 21.95
C TRP A 5 7.90 -8.48 21.42
N LEU A 6 9.09 -7.96 21.73
CA LEU A 6 9.57 -6.69 21.20
C LEU A 6 9.78 -6.76 19.68
N ARG A 7 10.43 -7.82 19.19
CA ARG A 7 10.60 -8.06 17.75
C ARG A 7 9.24 -8.21 17.06
N TRP A 8 8.33 -8.98 17.63
CA TRP A 8 6.98 -9.15 17.10
C TRP A 8 6.23 -7.82 17.04
N ALA A 9 6.27 -7.02 18.12
CA ALA A 9 5.65 -5.70 18.16
C ALA A 9 6.31 -4.73 17.16
N ALA A 10 7.62 -4.81 16.94
CA ALA A 10 8.30 -4.03 15.92
C ALA A 10 7.86 -4.44 14.50
N VAL A 11 7.90 -5.74 14.19
CA VAL A 11 7.59 -6.27 12.85
C VAL A 11 6.11 -6.08 12.49
N HIS A 12 5.19 -6.21 13.43
CA HIS A 12 3.74 -6.15 13.15
C HIS A 12 3.08 -4.84 13.61
N GLY A 13 3.51 -4.30 14.74
CA GLY A 13 2.93 -3.09 15.33
C GLY A 13 3.35 -1.81 14.63
N VAL A 14 4.60 -1.72 14.16
CA VAL A 14 5.10 -0.53 13.45
C VAL A 14 4.37 -0.33 12.11
N PRO A 15 4.30 -1.32 11.20
CA PRO A 15 3.58 -1.14 9.93
C PRO A 15 2.09 -0.80 10.14
N ARG A 16 1.43 -1.48 11.09
CA ARG A 16 0.01 -1.25 11.36
C ARG A 16 -0.26 0.16 11.91
N THR A 17 0.61 0.66 12.78
CA THR A 17 0.52 2.02 13.31
C THR A 17 0.76 3.06 12.22
N PHE A 18 1.79 2.85 11.40
CA PHE A 18 2.11 3.72 10.27
C PHE A 18 0.94 3.83 9.28
N LEU A 19 0.40 2.69 8.83
CA LEU A 19 -0.76 2.67 7.94
C LEU A 19 -1.97 3.34 8.57
N THR A 20 -2.21 3.11 9.87
CA THR A 20 -3.34 3.74 10.57
C THR A 20 -3.21 5.25 10.61
N MET A 21 -2.01 5.77 10.85
CA MET A 21 -1.74 7.21 10.84
C MET A 21 -1.91 7.81 9.46
N ARG A 22 -1.44 7.13 8.41
CA ARG A 22 -1.59 7.58 7.01
C ARG A 22 -3.04 7.57 6.55
N ALA A 23 -3.80 6.54 6.89
CA ALA A 23 -5.24 6.47 6.61
C ALA A 23 -6.01 7.60 7.32
N ARG A 24 -5.65 7.93 8.56
CA ARG A 24 -6.22 9.09 9.29
C ARG A 24 -5.90 10.43 8.65
N ARG A 25 -4.78 10.52 7.90
CA ARG A 25 -4.41 11.70 7.11
C ARG A 25 -5.09 11.74 5.73
N GLY A 26 -5.99 10.81 5.44
CA GLY A 26 -6.71 10.75 4.18
C GLY A 26 -5.93 10.10 3.03
N GLU A 27 -4.83 9.38 3.30
CA GLU A 27 -4.16 8.64 2.22
C GLU A 27 -5.01 7.45 1.77
N PRO A 28 -5.44 7.39 0.49
CA PRO A 28 -6.37 6.37 0.03
C PRO A 28 -5.76 4.96 0.00
N LEU A 29 -4.47 4.83 -0.35
CA LEU A 29 -3.76 3.54 -0.32
C LEU A 29 -3.73 2.93 1.09
N ALA A 30 -3.52 3.75 2.12
CA ALA A 30 -3.49 3.27 3.50
C ALA A 30 -4.88 2.75 3.96
N GLY A 31 -5.97 3.37 3.47
CA GLY A 31 -7.33 2.87 3.66
C GLY A 31 -7.53 1.50 3.01
N LEU A 32 -7.13 1.35 1.74
CA LEU A 32 -7.20 0.08 1.00
C LEU A 32 -6.42 -1.04 1.70
N MET A 33 -5.17 -0.77 2.11
CA MET A 33 -4.31 -1.75 2.78
C MET A 33 -4.85 -2.19 4.15
N LEU A 34 -5.56 -1.30 4.85
CA LEU A 34 -6.20 -1.63 6.12
C LEU A 34 -7.62 -2.20 5.99
N GLY A 35 -8.16 -2.27 4.76
CA GLY A 35 -9.55 -2.66 4.52
C GLY A 35 -10.56 -1.67 5.14
N ARG A 36 -10.23 -0.38 5.16
CA ARG A 36 -11.07 0.68 5.72
C ARG A 36 -11.60 1.59 4.62
N GLY A 37 -12.89 1.90 4.68
CA GLY A 37 -13.57 2.71 3.68
C GLY A 37 -14.05 1.90 2.49
N ASP A 38 -14.80 2.54 1.60
CA ASP A 38 -15.27 1.92 0.37
C ASP A 38 -14.14 1.79 -0.65
N ARG A 39 -13.94 0.57 -1.18
CA ARG A 39 -12.80 0.24 -2.05
C ARG A 39 -12.87 0.97 -3.38
N LEU A 40 -14.08 1.12 -3.94
CA LEU A 40 -14.28 1.78 -5.22
C LEU A 40 -13.98 3.28 -5.06
N SER A 41 -14.58 3.91 -4.06
CA SER A 41 -14.36 5.33 -3.74
C SER A 41 -12.88 5.65 -3.49
N LEU A 42 -12.14 4.77 -2.83
CA LEU A 42 -10.70 4.97 -2.60
C LEU A 42 -9.87 4.79 -3.88
N SER A 43 -10.28 3.90 -4.78
CA SER A 43 -9.61 3.69 -6.07
C SER A 43 -9.85 4.88 -7.01
N GLU A 44 -11.05 5.46 -6.98
CA GLU A 44 -11.37 6.70 -7.69
C GLU A 44 -10.56 7.88 -7.16
N GLN A 45 -10.43 8.05 -5.84
CA GLN A 45 -9.56 9.08 -5.26
C GLN A 45 -8.09 8.96 -5.71
N ILE A 46 -7.57 7.74 -5.87
CA ILE A 46 -6.23 7.52 -6.42
C ILE A 46 -6.17 8.01 -7.88
N ARG A 47 -7.19 7.68 -8.68
CA ARG A 47 -7.27 8.11 -10.08
C ARG A 47 -7.41 9.63 -10.23
N ASP A 48 -8.20 10.27 -9.36
CA ASP A 48 -8.41 11.72 -9.35
C ASP A 48 -7.14 12.49 -8.97
N THR A 49 -6.24 11.88 -8.20
CA THR A 49 -4.93 12.47 -7.85
C THR A 49 -4.00 12.52 -9.08
N GLY A 50 -4.28 11.72 -10.10
CA GLY A 50 -3.52 11.65 -11.34
C GLY A 50 -3.13 10.21 -11.71
N PRO A 51 -2.41 10.03 -12.83
CA PRO A 51 -2.10 8.71 -13.37
C PRO A 51 -1.17 7.89 -12.47
N LEU A 52 -0.37 8.55 -11.62
CA LEU A 52 0.55 7.91 -10.69
C LEU A 52 0.68 8.73 -9.41
N MET A 53 0.33 8.16 -8.27
CA MET A 53 0.39 8.80 -6.95
C MET A 53 1.62 8.32 -6.18
N ARG A 54 2.42 9.25 -5.67
CA ARG A 54 3.56 8.95 -4.78
C ARG A 54 3.09 8.83 -3.33
N THR A 55 3.32 7.67 -2.72
CA THR A 55 3.25 7.51 -1.25
C THR A 55 4.66 7.56 -0.66
N PRO A 56 4.84 7.66 0.66
CA PRO A 56 6.17 7.74 1.27
C PRO A 56 7.05 6.52 0.98
N VAL A 57 6.44 5.35 0.79
CA VAL A 57 7.17 4.09 0.62
C VAL A 57 7.07 3.58 -0.81
N VAL A 58 5.88 3.62 -1.41
CA VAL A 58 5.62 3.03 -2.74
C VAL A 58 4.97 4.01 -3.72
N TRP A 59 4.92 3.64 -4.98
CA TRP A 59 4.09 4.26 -5.99
C TRP A 59 2.78 3.48 -6.12
N VAL A 60 1.67 4.17 -6.40
CA VAL A 60 0.36 3.54 -6.63
C VAL A 60 -0.32 4.18 -7.83
N SER A 61 -1.00 3.36 -8.63
CA SER A 61 -1.84 3.80 -9.73
C SER A 61 -3.16 3.03 -9.74
N ALA A 62 -4.20 3.74 -10.15
CA ALA A 62 -5.51 3.19 -10.53
C ALA A 62 -5.92 3.64 -11.95
N ASP A 63 -4.97 4.20 -12.70
CA ASP A 63 -5.16 4.62 -14.08
C ASP A 63 -5.03 3.43 -15.03
N TYR A 64 -5.88 3.38 -16.06
CA TYR A 64 -5.95 2.24 -16.95
C TYR A 64 -4.67 2.07 -17.77
N GLU A 65 -4.13 3.15 -18.35
CA GLU A 65 -2.97 3.07 -19.23
C GLU A 65 -1.71 2.74 -18.44
N VAL A 66 -1.53 3.35 -17.25
CA VAL A 66 -0.39 3.03 -16.37
C VAL A 66 -0.43 1.57 -15.92
N CYS A 67 -1.58 1.09 -15.42
CA CYS A 67 -1.71 -0.30 -15.00
C CYS A 67 -1.49 -1.26 -16.18
N ARG A 68 -2.01 -0.94 -17.37
CA ARG A 68 -1.83 -1.75 -18.57
C ARG A 68 -0.37 -1.84 -18.99
N THR A 69 0.37 -0.74 -18.94
CA THR A 69 1.81 -0.72 -19.26
C THR A 69 2.59 -1.56 -18.26
N VAL A 70 2.41 -1.30 -16.95
CA VAL A 70 3.13 -2.02 -15.89
C VAL A 70 2.87 -3.52 -15.92
N LEU A 71 1.63 -3.94 -16.10
CA LEU A 71 1.26 -5.37 -16.10
C LEU A 71 1.71 -6.13 -17.36
N ARG A 72 2.15 -5.44 -18.41
CA ARG A 72 2.64 -6.04 -19.66
C ARG A 72 4.15 -5.97 -19.81
N ASP A 73 4.79 -5.19 -18.97
CA ASP A 73 6.22 -4.98 -19.00
C ASP A 73 6.91 -6.02 -18.11
N ASN A 74 7.95 -6.67 -18.65
CA ASN A 74 8.67 -7.73 -17.95
C ASN A 74 9.67 -7.17 -16.91
N ASP A 75 9.90 -5.86 -16.91
CA ASP A 75 10.73 -5.20 -15.90
C ASP A 75 10.05 -5.14 -14.51
N PHE A 76 8.75 -5.39 -14.43
CA PHE A 76 8.00 -5.43 -13.17
C PHE A 76 7.77 -6.88 -12.72
N GLY A 77 8.26 -7.20 -11.52
CA GLY A 77 8.05 -8.49 -10.86
C GLY A 77 7.00 -8.43 -9.75
N VAL A 78 6.45 -9.60 -9.41
CA VAL A 78 5.63 -9.78 -8.21
C VAL A 78 6.53 -10.30 -7.10
N ALA A 79 6.63 -9.57 -5.98
CA ALA A 79 7.36 -10.05 -4.82
C ALA A 79 6.61 -11.26 -4.22
N ASP A 80 7.30 -12.40 -4.08
CA ASP A 80 6.75 -13.57 -3.43
C ASP A 80 6.62 -13.29 -1.91
N PRO A 81 5.43 -13.47 -1.30
CA PRO A 81 5.25 -13.32 0.14
C PRO A 81 6.16 -14.22 0.97
N SER A 82 6.60 -15.36 0.42
CA SER A 82 7.53 -16.30 1.06
C SER A 82 9.00 -15.85 0.98
N GLU A 83 9.34 -14.95 0.05
CA GLU A 83 10.68 -14.36 -0.05
C GLU A 83 10.81 -13.03 0.70
N THR A 84 9.67 -12.40 1.05
CA THR A 84 9.61 -11.07 1.68
C THR A 84 9.25 -11.13 3.18
N GLY A 85 9.14 -12.33 3.78
CA GLY A 85 8.67 -12.57 5.16
C GLY A 85 9.65 -13.31 6.05
#